data_AF-A0A6I6H587-F1
#
_entry.id   AF-A0A6I6H587-F1
#
_cell.length_a   1.000
_cell.length_b   1.000
_cell.length_c   1.000
_cell.angle_alpha   90.00
_cell.angle_beta   90.00
_cell.angle_gamma   90.00
#
_symmetry.space_group_name_H-M   'P 1'
#
loop_
_entity.id
_entity.type
_entity.pdbx_description
1 polymer ?
#
loop_
_entity_poly.entity_id
_entity_poly.type
_entity_poly.pdbx_seq_one_letter_code
_entity_poly.pdbx_strand_id
1 'polypeptide(L)'
;MAAEQQARMRKWQESEVIAFIEYFKAQAPDLYVKYLQHEIELRDKKLRGVDEDELWFDGDLWWDIKRLAYKRMPELEALDASELVSAACRYAKAHLI
;
A
#
# COMPACT_ATOMS: atom_id res chain seq x y z
N MET A 1 -13.21 25.26 12.65
CA MET A 1 -12.52 24.01 13.04
C MET A 1 -12.08 23.29 11.77
N ALA A 2 -11.06 23.78 11.08
CA ALA A 2 -10.69 23.28 9.73
C ALA A 2 -9.17 23.26 9.48
N ALA A 3 -8.35 23.49 10.50
CA ALA A 3 -6.89 23.59 10.37
C ALA A 3 -6.12 22.42 11.01
N GLU A 4 -6.77 21.55 11.79
CA GLU A 4 -6.10 20.42 12.48
C GLU A 4 -6.16 19.09 11.73
N GLN A 5 -7.02 18.95 10.71
CA GLN A 5 -7.12 17.71 9.93
C GLN A 5 -6.01 17.53 8.88
N GLN A 6 -5.21 18.57 8.64
CA GLN A 6 -4.23 18.59 7.54
C GLN A 6 -2.78 18.32 7.97
N ALA A 7 -2.51 18.04 9.27
CA ALA A 7 -1.15 18.15 9.82
C ALA A 7 -0.57 16.90 10.50
N ARG A 8 -1.19 15.72 10.40
CA ARG A 8 -0.55 14.46 10.85
C ARG A 8 -0.89 13.29 9.92
N MET A 9 -0.55 13.38 8.64
CA MET A 9 -0.23 12.15 7.92
C MET A 9 1.02 11.58 8.59
N ARG A 10 0.89 10.49 9.34
CA ARG A 10 2.03 9.80 9.93
C ARG A 10 2.99 9.46 8.79
N LYS A 11 4.17 10.09 8.77
CA LYS A 11 5.23 9.70 7.84
C LYS A 11 5.79 8.37 8.32
N TRP A 12 5.29 7.29 7.74
CA TRP A 12 5.78 5.94 8.01
C TRP A 12 7.27 5.86 7.74
N GLN A 13 8.03 5.39 8.72
CA GLN A 13 9.44 5.11 8.52
C GLN A 13 9.60 3.86 7.64
N GLU A 14 10.67 3.80 6.86
CA GLU A 14 10.94 2.66 5.98
C GLU A 14 10.97 1.33 6.76
N SER A 15 11.52 1.33 7.97
CA SER A 15 11.52 0.17 8.86
C SER A 15 10.12 -0.30 9.25
N GLU A 16 9.19 0.63 9.50
CA GLU A 16 7.78 0.31 9.79
C GLU A 16 7.07 -0.28 8.56
N VAL A 17 7.38 0.26 7.38
CA VAL A 17 6.86 -0.23 6.09
C VAL A 17 7.37 -1.64 5.80
N ILE A 18 8.67 -1.89 5.98
CA ILE A 18 9.28 -3.22 5.82
C ILE A 18 8.62 -4.21 6.78
N ALA A 19 8.50 -3.84 8.07
CA ALA A 19 7.88 -4.70 9.07
C ALA A 19 6.41 -5.01 8.76
N PHE A 20 5.68 -4.06 8.14
CA PHE A 20 4.34 -4.32 7.62
C PHE A 20 4.35 -5.27 6.41
N ILE A 21 5.26 -5.10 5.45
CA ILE A 21 5.40 -6.00 4.30
C ILE A 21 5.74 -7.43 4.74
N GLU A 22 6.64 -7.59 5.71
CA GLU A 22 6.97 -8.90 6.28
C GLU A 22 5.76 -9.55 6.96
N TYR A 23 4.98 -8.78 7.71
CA TYR A 23 3.73 -9.25 8.29
C TYR A 23 2.69 -9.62 7.25
N PHE A 24 2.54 -8.81 6.21
CA PHE A 24 1.66 -9.07 5.09
C PHE A 24 2.02 -10.40 4.42
N LYS A 25 3.30 -10.59 4.05
CA LYS A 25 3.83 -11.86 3.52
C LYS A 25 3.49 -13.05 4.40
N ALA A 26 3.63 -12.91 5.72
CA ALA A 26 3.41 -14.00 6.67
C ALA A 26 1.93 -14.34 6.89
N GLN A 27 1.05 -13.33 6.94
CA GLN A 27 -0.36 -13.53 7.29
C GLN A 27 -1.27 -13.80 6.10
N ALA A 28 -0.92 -13.29 4.93
CA ALA A 28 -1.72 -13.45 3.72
C ALA A 28 -0.80 -13.63 2.50
N PRO A 29 -0.04 -14.73 2.41
CA PRO A 29 0.91 -14.95 1.32
C PRO A 29 0.23 -14.94 -0.06
N ASP A 30 -0.98 -15.49 -0.19
CA ASP A 30 -1.72 -15.49 -1.47
C ASP A 30 -2.11 -14.07 -1.90
N LEU A 31 -2.55 -13.24 -0.95
CA LEU A 31 -2.86 -11.84 -1.21
C LEU A 31 -1.59 -11.04 -1.54
N TYR A 32 -0.46 -11.38 -0.91
CA TYR A 32 0.84 -10.78 -1.21
C TYR A 32 1.32 -11.10 -2.63
N VAL A 33 1.11 -12.34 -3.10
CA VAL A 33 1.40 -12.71 -4.50
C VAL A 33 0.53 -11.92 -5.47
N LYS A 34 -0.78 -11.82 -5.22
CA LYS A 34 -1.70 -11.01 -6.04
C LYS A 34 -1.28 -9.55 -6.08
N TYR A 35 -0.87 -9.01 -4.93
CA TYR A 35 -0.34 -7.66 -4.83
C TYR A 35 0.90 -7.43 -5.69
N LEU A 36 1.88 -8.34 -5.63
CA LEU A 36 3.09 -8.23 -6.45
C LEU A 36 2.77 -8.34 -7.94
N GLN A 37 1.89 -9.26 -8.33
CA GLN A 37 1.46 -9.40 -9.73
C GLN A 37 0.82 -8.10 -10.23
N HIS A 38 -0.06 -7.51 -9.44
CA HIS A 38 -0.70 -6.25 -9.78
C HIS A 38 0.30 -5.08 -9.93
N GLU A 39 1.27 -4.98 -9.01
CA GLU A 39 2.33 -3.96 -9.10
C GLU A 39 3.22 -4.15 -10.34
N ILE A 40 3.52 -5.41 -10.73
CA ILE A 40 4.23 -5.72 -11.98
C ILE A 40 3.39 -5.30 -13.20
N GLU A 41 2.10 -5.64 -13.22
CA GLU A 41 1.20 -5.25 -14.31
C GLU A 41 1.08 -3.73 -14.46
N LEU A 42 0.99 -3.00 -13.35
CA LEU A 42 0.98 -1.53 -13.35
C LEU A 42 2.30 -0.96 -13.88
N ARG A 43 3.45 -1.54 -13.51
CA ARG A 43 4.75 -1.15 -14.05
C ARG A 43 4.80 -1.39 -15.56
N ASP A 44 4.36 -2.54 -16.03
CA ASP A 44 4.33 -2.90 -17.45
C ASP A 44 3.44 -1.94 -18.25
N LYS A 45 2.24 -1.63 -17.76
CA LYS A 45 1.34 -0.63 -18.37
C LYS A 45 2.00 0.74 -18.47
N LYS A 46 2.64 1.19 -17.39
CA LYS A 46 3.36 2.46 -17.35
C LYS A 46 4.51 2.50 -18.35
N LEU A 47 5.28 1.42 -18.48
CA LEU A 47 6.37 1.31 -19.45
C LEU A 47 5.88 1.30 -20.90
N ARG A 48 4.68 0.77 -21.15
CA ARG A 48 4.02 0.80 -22.47
C ARG A 48 3.40 2.15 -22.82
N GLY A 49 3.48 3.13 -21.92
CA GLY A 49 2.93 4.47 -22.15
C GLY A 49 1.40 4.50 -22.09
N VAL A 50 0.78 3.58 -21.34
CA VAL A 50 -0.65 3.62 -21.03
C VAL A 50 -0.95 4.90 -20.24
N ASP A 51 -2.06 5.56 -20.57
CA ASP A 51 -2.49 6.80 -19.92
C ASP A 51 -2.60 6.62 -18.40
N GLU A 52 -2.28 7.68 -17.65
CA GLU A 52 -2.33 7.66 -16.18
C GLU A 52 -3.73 7.32 -15.64
N ASP A 53 -4.76 7.69 -16.39
CA ASP A 53 -6.16 7.39 -16.10
C ASP A 53 -6.52 5.90 -16.23
N GLU A 54 -5.60 5.04 -16.68
CA GLU A 54 -5.75 3.57 -16.69
C GLU A 54 -4.80 2.86 -15.71
N LEU A 55 -3.93 3.62 -15.02
CA LEU A 55 -3.01 3.14 -13.99
C LEU A 55 -3.69 3.13 -12.61
N TRP A 56 -4.82 2.42 -12.51
CA TRP A 56 -5.55 2.29 -11.26
C TRP A 56 -5.11 1.08 -10.47
N PHE A 57 -4.86 1.30 -9.18
CA PHE A 57 -4.69 0.22 -8.23
C PHE A 57 -6.03 -0.47 -7.99
N ASP A 58 -6.05 -1.80 -7.95
CA ASP A 58 -7.26 -2.57 -7.69
C ASP A 58 -7.85 -2.21 -6.31
N GLY A 59 -9.07 -1.66 -6.31
CA GLY A 59 -9.74 -1.18 -5.11
C GLY A 59 -10.05 -2.28 -4.09
N ASP A 60 -10.36 -3.50 -4.54
CA ASP A 60 -10.63 -4.62 -3.64
C ASP A 60 -9.33 -5.10 -3.00
N LEU A 61 -8.27 -5.21 -3.80
CA LEU A 61 -6.92 -5.51 -3.29
C LEU A 61 -6.48 -4.44 -2.27
N TRP A 62 -6.76 -3.16 -2.54
CA TRP A 62 -6.45 -2.07 -1.62
C TRP A 62 -7.16 -2.23 -0.28
N TRP A 63 -8.45 -2.53 -0.30
CA TRP A 63 -9.24 -2.74 0.91
C TRP A 63 -8.78 -3.97 1.70
N ASP A 64 -8.41 -5.05 1.03
CA ASP A 64 -7.92 -6.25 1.69
C ASP A 64 -6.55 -6.04 2.37
N ILE A 65 -5.64 -5.28 1.75
CA ILE A 65 -4.37 -4.89 2.38
C ILE A 65 -4.63 -3.95 3.58
N LYS A 66 -5.57 -3.00 3.46
CA LYS A 66 -5.97 -2.15 4.59
C LYS A 66 -6.54 -2.95 5.76
N ARG A 67 -7.34 -3.99 5.51
CA ARG A 67 -7.83 -4.89 6.55
C ARG A 67 -6.69 -5.58 7.29
N LEU A 68 -5.60 -5.95 6.60
CA LEU A 68 -4.40 -6.48 7.25
C LEU A 68 -3.69 -5.42 8.11
N ALA A 69 -3.62 -4.18 7.65
CA ALA A 69 -3.09 -3.08 8.45
C ALA A 69 -3.86 -2.91 9.76
N TYR A 70 -5.20 -2.93 9.73
CA TYR A 70 -6.03 -2.86 10.93
C TYR A 70 -5.87 -4.09 11.84
N LYS A 71 -5.68 -5.28 11.28
CA LYS A 71 -5.40 -6.49 12.08
C LYS A 71 -4.08 -6.38 12.84
N ARG A 72 -3.05 -5.80 12.21
CA ARG A 72 -1.75 -5.57 12.85
C ARG A 72 -1.80 -4.43 13.86
N MET A 73 -2.54 -3.37 13.54
CA MET A 73 -2.62 -2.13 14.31
C MET A 73 -4.10 -1.73 14.44
N PRO A 74 -4.83 -2.26 15.44
CA PRO A 74 -6.27 -2.03 15.56
C PRO A 74 -6.67 -0.57 15.80
N GLU A 75 -5.77 0.21 16.40
CA GLU A 75 -5.97 1.64 16.68
C GLU A 75 -5.59 2.54 15.49
N LEU A 76 -5.25 1.95 14.34
CA LEU A 76 -4.81 2.71 13.19
C LEU A 76 -5.98 3.50 12.58
N GLU A 77 -5.79 4.80 12.40
CA GLU A 77 -6.79 5.63 11.74
C GLU A 77 -6.91 5.30 10.24
N ALA A 78 -8.06 5.61 9.65
CA ALA A 78 -8.34 5.22 8.27
C ALA A 78 -7.42 5.86 7.23
N LEU A 79 -6.98 7.10 7.49
CA LEU A 79 -6.02 7.82 6.65
C LEU A 79 -4.60 7.23 6.82
N ASP A 80 -4.18 6.96 8.05
CA ASP A 80 -2.87 6.34 8.31
C ASP A 80 -2.77 4.93 7.69
N ALA A 81 -3.86 4.16 7.72
CA ALA A 81 -3.94 2.87 7.03
C ALA A 81 -3.80 3.02 5.51
N SER A 82 -4.46 4.00 4.90
CA SER A 82 -4.27 4.30 3.47
C SER A 82 -2.82 4.71 3.16
N GLU A 83 -2.23 5.56 4.00
CA GLU A 83 -0.84 5.99 3.83
C GLU A 83 0.16 4.85 4.00
N LEU A 84 -0.11 3.89 4.89
CA LEU A 84 0.73 2.70 5.06
C LEU A 84 0.73 1.84 3.79
N VAL A 85 -0.43 1.63 3.19
CA VAL A 85 -0.54 0.89 1.92
C VAL A 85 0.15 1.66 0.80
N SER A 86 -0.06 2.97 0.68
CA SER A 86 0.67 3.83 -0.26
C SER A 86 2.19 3.74 -0.08
N ALA A 87 2.68 3.71 1.16
CA ALA A 87 4.09 3.60 1.46
C ALA A 87 4.64 2.20 1.09
N ALA A 88 3.87 1.14 1.33
CA ALA A 88 4.23 -0.22 0.91
C ALA A 88 4.30 -0.35 -0.62
N CYS A 89 3.35 0.24 -1.36
CA CYS A 89 3.39 0.36 -2.83
C CYS A 89 4.66 1.07 -3.30
N ARG A 90 4.96 2.24 -2.73
CA ARG A 90 6.18 3.00 -3.06
C ARG A 90 7.46 2.19 -2.80
N TYR A 91 7.52 1.48 -1.67
CA TYR A 91 8.65 0.63 -1.34
C TYR A 91 8.80 -0.54 -2.33
N ALA A 92 7.70 -1.22 -2.67
CA ALA A 92 7.72 -2.32 -3.62
C ALA A 92 8.21 -1.86 -5.01
N LYS A 93 7.74 -0.72 -5.50
CA LYS A 93 8.19 -0.11 -6.76
C LYS A 93 9.68 0.25 -6.77
N ALA A 94 10.25 0.59 -5.62
CA ALA A 94 11.64 1.01 -5.53
C ALA A 94 12.62 -0.16 -5.30
N HIS A 95 12.19 -1.21 -4.60
CA HIS A 95 13.11 -2.25 -4.09
C HIS A 95 12.77 -3.68 -4.50
N LEU A 96 11.55 -3.96 -4.96
CA LEU A 96 11.10 -5.32 -5.26
C LEU A 96 10.88 -5.58 -6.75
N ILE A 97 10.80 -4.54 -7.59
CA ILE A 97 10.49 -4.62 -9.03
C ILE A 97 11.46 -3.74 -9.83
#